data_AF-A0A5C8PUN3-F1
#
_entry.id   AF-A0A5C8PUN3-F1
#
_cell.length_a   1.000
_cell.length_b   1.000
_cell.length_c   1.000
_cell.angle_alpha   90.00
_cell.angle_beta   90.00
_cell.angle_gamma   90.00
#
_symmetry.space_group_name_H-M   'P 1'
#
loop_
_entity.id
_entity.type
_entity.pdbx_description
1 polymer ?
#
loop_
_entity_poly.entity_id
_entity_poly.type
_entity_poly.pdbx_seq_one_letter_code
_entity_poly.pdbx_strand_id
1 'polypeptide(L)'
;MGEAAATLQSDSVLESFVEDCAAIWRSWLQDGSPGSAASRKQRRERRFRATVGRLTTFMVRPSVEFATSGGWGAFNWTRWKLRINQCYTGQDAIRYNDFVELCSTVYHETRHAEQFYRIAQGLAAGNLRLPDARAVEVTQRLPAWGAIKSCVVTSCMDAIDDDPRYLTATQRAHLIADRMRIPLAVAQHADRQRDGFACYLQSATPAWFRRLPLDEVNDWLRATYGQRFSESGAWMQRSPGVYRGHRNRPEENDARSLEELVQAALYRRIGHDTPRNRRKRRTDIVLFGA
;
A
#
# COMPACT_ATOMS: atom_id res chain seq x y z
N MET A 1 -15.47 22.67 -11.13
CA MET A 1 -15.36 21.22 -10.85
C MET A 1 -13.96 20.97 -10.32
N GLY A 2 -13.81 20.53 -9.07
CA GLY A 2 -12.50 20.18 -8.53
C GLY A 2 -12.01 18.87 -9.16
N GLU A 3 -10.73 18.81 -9.53
CA GLU A 3 -10.10 17.60 -10.05
C GLU A 3 -10.08 16.53 -8.95
N ALA A 4 -10.62 15.34 -9.24
CA ALA A 4 -10.64 14.25 -8.27
C ALA A 4 -9.20 13.83 -7.94
N ALA A 5 -8.90 13.59 -6.66
CA ALA A 5 -7.56 13.15 -6.29
C ALA A 5 -7.22 11.81 -6.96
N ALA A 6 -6.11 11.76 -7.70
CA ALA A 6 -5.61 10.53 -8.31
C ALA A 6 -5.31 9.49 -7.22
N THR A 7 -5.96 8.32 -7.27
CA THR A 7 -5.88 7.26 -6.25
C THR A 7 -6.08 5.87 -6.86
N LEU A 8 -5.54 4.82 -6.23
CA LEU A 8 -5.82 3.43 -6.59
C LEU A 8 -7.25 3.00 -6.24
N GLN A 9 -8.05 3.85 -5.61
CA GLN A 9 -9.48 3.58 -5.43
C GLN A 9 -10.35 4.02 -6.62
N SER A 10 -9.76 4.70 -7.61
CA SER A 10 -10.49 5.14 -8.80
C SER A 10 -10.72 3.98 -9.75
N ASP A 11 -11.96 3.80 -10.21
CA ASP A 11 -12.32 2.79 -11.21
C ASP A 11 -11.45 2.89 -12.46
N SER A 12 -11.16 4.10 -12.93
CA SER A 12 -10.30 4.33 -14.09
C SER A 12 -8.86 3.82 -13.91
N VAL A 13 -8.32 3.90 -12.69
CA VAL A 13 -6.97 3.40 -12.37
C VAL A 13 -6.99 1.87 -12.29
N LEU A 14 -8.04 1.30 -11.71
CA LEU A 14 -8.26 -0.15 -11.69
C LEU A 14 -8.41 -0.72 -13.11
N GLU A 15 -9.25 -0.11 -13.94
CA GLU A 15 -9.46 -0.52 -15.33
C GLU A 15 -8.16 -0.45 -16.14
N SER A 16 -7.43 0.66 -16.06
CA SER A 16 -6.13 0.79 -16.73
C SER A 16 -5.14 -0.29 -16.28
N PHE A 17 -5.12 -0.65 -14.99
CA PHE A 17 -4.28 -1.72 -14.48
C PHE A 17 -4.68 -3.09 -15.01
N VAL A 18 -5.98 -3.36 -15.08
CA VAL A 18 -6.53 -4.62 -15.60
C VAL A 18 -6.18 -4.77 -17.08
N GLU A 19 -6.27 -3.71 -17.87
CA GLU A 19 -5.83 -3.70 -19.27
C GLU A 19 -4.33 -3.99 -19.43
N ASP A 20 -3.50 -3.37 -18.59
CA ASP A 20 -2.05 -3.62 -18.58
C ASP A 20 -1.74 -5.09 -18.28
N CYS A 21 -2.42 -5.67 -17.29
CA CYS A 21 -2.29 -7.07 -16.94
C CYS A 21 -2.78 -7.99 -18.07
N ALA A 22 -3.91 -7.67 -18.70
CA ALA A 22 -4.41 -8.41 -19.85
C ALA A 22 -3.45 -8.36 -21.04
N ALA A 23 -2.77 -7.23 -21.25
CA ALA A 23 -1.72 -7.10 -22.26
C ALA A 23 -0.49 -7.97 -21.92
N ILE A 24 -0.07 -8.01 -20.65
CA ILE A 24 1.00 -8.90 -20.17
C ILE A 24 0.62 -10.38 -20.38
N TRP A 25 -0.63 -10.76 -20.09
CA TRP A 25 -1.11 -12.13 -20.30
C TRP A 25 -1.07 -12.55 -21.77
N ARG A 26 -1.59 -11.70 -22.66
CA ARG A 26 -1.61 -11.95 -24.11
C ARG A 26 -0.19 -12.16 -24.64
N SER A 27 0.75 -11.31 -24.23
CA SER A 27 2.15 -11.40 -24.66
C SER A 27 3.00 -12.38 -23.84
N TRP A 28 2.44 -13.09 -22.86
CA TRP A 28 3.23 -13.84 -21.87
C TRP A 28 4.27 -14.78 -22.51
N LEU A 29 3.90 -15.47 -23.59
CA LEU A 29 4.80 -16.34 -24.36
C LEU A 29 5.51 -15.62 -25.51
N GLN A 30 4.93 -14.52 -26.01
CA GLN A 30 5.42 -13.72 -27.14
C GLN A 30 6.42 -12.65 -26.75
N ASP A 31 6.65 -12.47 -25.45
CA ASP A 31 7.67 -11.59 -24.90
C ASP A 31 9.07 -12.13 -25.22
N GLY A 32 9.40 -12.44 -26.48
CA GLY A 32 10.71 -12.82 -27.02
C GLY A 32 10.67 -13.38 -28.45
N SER A 33 11.68 -13.02 -29.27
CA SER A 33 12.24 -13.90 -30.32
C SER A 33 12.80 -15.19 -29.68
N PRO A 34 13.12 -16.27 -30.41
CA PRO A 34 13.50 -17.59 -29.84
C PRO A 34 14.82 -17.65 -29.00
N GLY A 35 15.26 -16.56 -28.37
CA GLY A 35 16.33 -16.53 -27.38
C GLY A 35 15.82 -16.72 -25.95
N SER A 36 16.24 -17.81 -25.31
CA SER A 36 16.22 -18.20 -23.88
C SER A 36 15.10 -17.70 -22.94
N ALA A 37 14.62 -18.60 -22.06
CA ALA A 37 13.64 -18.29 -21.01
C ALA A 37 14.03 -17.09 -20.10
N ALA A 38 15.33 -16.85 -19.92
CA ALA A 38 15.86 -15.71 -19.17
C ALA A 38 15.42 -14.37 -19.77
N SER A 39 15.38 -14.26 -21.11
CA SER A 39 14.97 -13.02 -21.77
C SER A 39 13.48 -12.74 -21.58
N ARG A 40 12.62 -13.77 -21.63
CA ARG A 40 11.17 -13.65 -21.38
C ARG A 40 10.88 -13.19 -19.96
N LYS A 41 11.54 -13.80 -18.96
CA LYS A 41 11.44 -13.40 -17.55
C LYS A 41 11.70 -11.90 -17.39
N GLN A 42 12.84 -11.41 -17.88
CA GLN A 42 13.23 -10.00 -17.74
C GLN A 42 12.22 -9.03 -18.40
N ARG A 43 11.61 -9.41 -19.53
CA ARG A 43 10.57 -8.60 -20.18
C ARG A 43 9.28 -8.52 -19.35
N ARG A 44 8.82 -9.66 -18.81
CA ARG A 44 7.64 -9.70 -17.91
C ARG A 44 7.87 -8.81 -16.69
N GLU A 45 9.05 -8.92 -16.08
CA GLU A 45 9.45 -8.09 -14.95
C GLU A 45 9.47 -6.59 -15.31
N ARG A 46 9.97 -6.24 -16.50
CA ARG A 46 9.95 -4.85 -17.01
C ARG A 46 8.53 -4.33 -17.19
N ARG A 47 7.60 -5.15 -17.70
CA ARG A 47 6.19 -4.77 -17.88
C ARG A 47 5.48 -4.56 -16.54
N PHE A 48 5.70 -5.44 -15.56
CA PHE A 48 5.19 -5.24 -14.21
C PHE A 48 5.77 -3.97 -13.56
N ARG A 49 7.08 -3.71 -13.73
CA ARG A 49 7.70 -2.45 -13.31
C ARG A 49 7.02 -1.24 -13.93
N ALA A 50 6.74 -1.27 -15.23
CA ALA A 50 6.07 -0.18 -15.95
C ALA A 50 4.62 0.01 -15.45
N THR A 51 3.92 -1.09 -15.21
CA THR A 51 2.55 -1.08 -14.66
C THR A 51 2.51 -0.42 -13.29
N VAL A 52 3.39 -0.81 -12.36
CA VAL A 52 3.54 -0.13 -11.06
C VAL A 52 3.90 1.35 -11.24
N GLY A 53 4.73 1.68 -12.24
CA GLY A 53 5.04 3.08 -12.55
C GLY A 53 3.81 3.90 -12.93
N ARG A 54 2.91 3.36 -13.74
CA ARG A 54 1.65 4.03 -14.13
C ARG A 54 0.65 4.12 -12.98
N LEU A 55 0.57 3.09 -12.14
CA LEU A 55 -0.27 3.09 -10.94
C LEU A 55 0.10 4.20 -9.93
N THR A 56 1.35 4.64 -9.93
CA THR A 56 1.93 5.43 -8.84
C THR A 56 2.36 6.83 -9.26
N THR A 57 1.85 7.34 -10.39
CA THR A 57 2.21 8.67 -10.93
C THR A 57 1.97 9.83 -9.98
N PHE A 58 1.05 9.68 -9.02
CA PHE A 58 0.71 10.69 -8.01
C PHE A 58 1.57 10.63 -6.74
N MET A 59 2.45 9.64 -6.60
CA MET A 59 3.32 9.46 -5.45
C MET A 59 4.75 9.12 -5.88
N VAL A 60 5.68 9.10 -4.92
CA VAL A 60 7.02 8.57 -5.21
C VAL A 60 6.87 7.09 -5.56
N ARG A 61 7.28 6.72 -6.76
CA ARG A 61 7.20 5.35 -7.25
C ARG A 61 8.00 4.40 -6.34
N PRO A 62 7.39 3.34 -5.78
CA PRO A 62 8.14 2.33 -5.06
C PRO A 62 9.09 1.59 -6.01
N SER A 63 10.30 1.33 -5.54
CA SER A 63 11.22 0.46 -6.29
C SER A 63 10.63 -0.96 -6.33
N VAL A 64 10.64 -1.60 -7.50
CA VAL A 64 10.14 -2.98 -7.64
C VAL A 64 11.32 -3.94 -7.58
N GLU A 65 11.21 -5.02 -6.83
CA GLU A 65 12.22 -6.09 -6.76
C GLU A 65 11.56 -7.42 -7.08
N PHE A 66 12.17 -8.21 -7.97
CA PHE A 66 11.76 -9.59 -8.22
C PHE A 66 12.74 -10.50 -7.50
N ALA A 67 12.26 -11.19 -6.47
CA ALA A 67 13.08 -12.07 -5.65
C ALA A 67 12.28 -13.31 -5.24
N THR A 68 12.98 -14.39 -4.91
CA THR A 68 12.32 -15.58 -4.34
C THR A 68 11.82 -15.22 -2.94
N SER A 69 10.56 -15.55 -2.64
CA SER A 69 9.98 -15.28 -1.32
C SER A 69 8.94 -16.33 -0.95
N GLY A 70 8.59 -16.43 0.34
CA GLY A 70 7.56 -17.37 0.81
C GLY A 70 6.12 -16.96 0.47
N GLY A 71 5.89 -15.74 -0.06
CA GLY A 71 4.58 -15.22 -0.45
C GLY A 71 4.53 -14.78 -1.92
N TRP A 72 3.41 -14.18 -2.36
CA TRP A 72 3.24 -13.64 -3.71
C TRP A 72 3.93 -12.30 -3.91
N GLY A 73 3.94 -11.47 -2.87
CA GLY A 73 4.56 -10.17 -2.84
C GLY A 73 4.58 -9.61 -1.42
N ALA A 74 5.24 -8.47 -1.25
CA ALA A 74 5.22 -7.70 -0.02
C ALA A 74 5.69 -6.26 -0.28
N PHE A 75 5.11 -5.29 0.41
CA PHE A 75 5.61 -3.93 0.48
C PHE A 75 6.46 -3.68 1.73
N ASN A 76 7.59 -3.00 1.53
CA ASN A 76 8.48 -2.52 2.57
C ASN A 76 8.48 -0.99 2.54
N TRP A 77 7.78 -0.35 3.48
CA TRP A 77 7.67 1.10 3.55
C TRP A 77 9.00 1.77 3.91
N THR A 78 9.85 1.12 4.71
CA THR A 78 11.14 1.69 5.13
C THR A 78 12.13 1.86 4.00
N ARG A 79 12.06 0.96 3.01
CA ARG A 79 12.87 1.03 1.78
C ARG A 79 12.07 1.55 0.59
N TRP A 80 10.80 1.87 0.79
CA TRP A 80 9.83 2.20 -0.26
C TRP A 80 9.92 1.25 -1.46
N LYS A 81 9.78 -0.03 -1.16
CA LYS A 81 10.08 -1.12 -2.08
C LYS A 81 8.97 -2.15 -2.11
N LEU A 82 8.51 -2.48 -3.32
CA LEU A 82 7.57 -3.56 -3.59
C LEU A 82 8.35 -4.79 -4.06
N ARG A 83 8.26 -5.89 -3.32
CA ARG A 83 8.82 -7.18 -3.72
C ARG A 83 7.73 -8.02 -4.36
N ILE A 84 8.02 -8.59 -5.52
CA ILE A 84 7.17 -9.53 -6.26
C ILE A 84 7.90 -10.87 -6.33
N ASN A 85 7.18 -11.97 -6.14
CA ASN A 85 7.79 -13.28 -6.20
C ASN A 85 8.20 -13.64 -7.64
N GLN A 86 9.51 -13.71 -7.86
CA GLN A 86 10.08 -13.98 -9.19
C GLN A 86 9.77 -15.38 -9.73
N CYS A 87 9.36 -16.32 -8.87
CA CYS A 87 9.02 -17.67 -9.29
C CYS A 87 7.87 -17.68 -10.29
N TYR A 88 6.94 -16.71 -10.24
CA TYR A 88 5.81 -16.65 -11.16
C TYR A 88 6.17 -15.97 -12.48
N THR A 89 6.94 -14.88 -12.46
CA THR A 89 7.39 -14.21 -13.69
C THR A 89 8.35 -15.08 -14.52
N GLY A 90 9.07 -16.00 -13.87
CA GLY A 90 9.92 -16.99 -14.54
C GLY A 90 9.19 -18.17 -15.19
N GLN A 91 7.89 -18.36 -14.95
CA GLN A 91 7.15 -19.52 -15.46
C GLN A 91 6.52 -19.25 -16.83
N ASP A 92 6.95 -19.96 -17.86
CA ASP A 92 6.27 -19.90 -19.16
C ASP A 92 4.85 -20.50 -19.10
N ALA A 93 4.69 -21.60 -18.36
CA ALA A 93 3.42 -22.31 -18.20
C ALA A 93 2.69 -21.90 -16.90
N ILE A 94 2.69 -20.60 -16.58
CA ILE A 94 1.92 -20.08 -15.43
C ILE A 94 0.45 -20.46 -15.56
N ARG A 95 -0.19 -20.86 -14.44
CA ARG A 95 -1.64 -21.10 -14.44
C ARG A 95 -2.38 -19.79 -14.45
N TYR A 96 -3.59 -19.80 -15.01
CA TYR A 96 -4.41 -18.60 -15.07
C TYR A 96 -4.68 -18.01 -13.68
N ASN A 97 -5.06 -18.85 -12.71
CA ASN A 97 -5.24 -18.39 -11.32
C ASN A 97 -3.96 -17.80 -10.72
N ASP A 98 -2.80 -18.40 -10.98
CA ASP A 98 -1.53 -17.90 -10.44
C ASP A 98 -1.19 -16.53 -11.05
N PHE A 99 -1.53 -16.31 -12.32
CA PHE A 99 -1.36 -15.01 -12.94
C PHE A 99 -2.31 -13.94 -12.35
N VAL A 100 -3.58 -14.29 -12.15
CA VAL A 100 -4.56 -13.39 -11.53
C VAL A 100 -4.12 -13.01 -10.12
N GLU A 101 -3.70 -13.99 -9.31
CA GLU A 101 -3.20 -13.79 -7.96
C GLU A 101 -1.93 -12.93 -7.93
N LEU A 102 -1.00 -13.14 -8.88
CA LEU A 102 0.19 -12.32 -9.03
C LEU A 102 -0.18 -10.85 -9.29
N CYS A 103 -1.08 -10.60 -10.25
CA CYS A 103 -1.52 -9.26 -10.60
C CYS A 103 -2.28 -8.58 -9.45
N SER A 104 -3.21 -9.29 -8.81
CA SER A 104 -3.96 -8.75 -7.68
C SER A 104 -3.05 -8.43 -6.50
N THR A 105 -2.06 -9.29 -6.22
CA THR A 105 -1.03 -9.01 -5.21
C THR A 105 -0.22 -7.75 -5.54
N VAL A 106 0.17 -7.55 -6.81
CA VAL A 106 0.88 -6.32 -7.21
C VAL A 106 0.05 -5.09 -6.89
N TYR A 107 -1.26 -5.13 -7.15
CA TYR A 107 -2.16 -4.03 -6.82
C TYR A 107 -2.29 -3.82 -5.32
N HIS A 108 -2.52 -4.90 -4.56
CA HIS A 108 -2.63 -4.92 -3.09
C HIS A 108 -1.40 -4.29 -2.43
N GLU A 109 -0.21 -4.75 -2.78
CA GLU A 109 1.03 -4.24 -2.20
C GLU A 109 1.33 -2.79 -2.63
N THR A 110 0.89 -2.39 -3.84
CA THR A 110 0.96 -0.99 -4.27
C THR A 110 -0.03 -0.13 -3.49
N ARG A 111 -1.18 -0.67 -3.09
CA ARG A 111 -2.15 0.02 -2.24
C ARG A 111 -1.59 0.34 -0.86
N HIS A 112 -0.80 -0.56 -0.26
CA HIS A 112 -0.07 -0.22 0.96
C HIS A 112 0.87 0.97 0.78
N ALA A 113 1.58 1.05 -0.35
CA ALA A 113 2.42 2.22 -0.63
C ALA A 113 1.59 3.52 -0.70
N GLU A 114 0.41 3.49 -1.32
CA GLU A 114 -0.49 4.65 -1.31
C GLU A 114 -0.95 4.98 0.11
N GLN A 115 -1.40 4.01 0.91
CA GLN A 115 -1.88 4.23 2.27
C GLN A 115 -0.83 4.97 3.12
N PHE A 116 0.42 4.51 3.10
CA PHE A 116 1.53 5.20 3.78
C PHE A 116 1.79 6.59 3.22
N TYR A 117 1.73 6.75 1.89
CA TYR A 117 1.91 8.05 1.26
C TYR A 117 0.82 9.05 1.67
N ARG A 118 -0.44 8.60 1.76
CA ARG A 118 -1.57 9.44 2.23
C ARG A 118 -1.44 9.81 3.70
N ILE A 119 -0.96 8.91 4.55
CA ILE A 119 -0.66 9.24 5.95
C ILE A 119 0.40 10.35 6.00
N ALA A 120 1.48 10.23 5.22
CA ALA A 120 2.50 11.28 5.15
C ALA A 120 1.93 12.62 4.65
N GLN A 121 1.04 12.62 3.65
CA GLN A 121 0.37 13.85 3.19
C GLN A 121 -0.53 14.44 4.28
N GLY A 122 -1.34 13.63 4.96
CA GLY A 122 -2.23 14.08 6.02
C GLY A 122 -1.48 14.63 7.24
N LEU A 123 -0.34 14.03 7.60
CA LEU A 123 0.57 14.58 8.60
C LEU A 123 1.16 15.91 8.13
N ALA A 124 1.58 15.99 6.87
CA ALA A 124 2.15 17.21 6.34
C ALA A 124 1.15 18.38 6.28
N ALA A 125 -0.11 18.09 6.01
CA ALA A 125 -1.21 19.04 6.01
C ALA A 125 -1.73 19.39 7.42
N GLY A 126 -1.27 18.69 8.45
CA GLY A 126 -1.77 18.84 9.82
C GLY A 126 -3.19 18.29 10.02
N ASN A 127 -3.71 17.50 9.08
CA ASN A 127 -4.98 16.79 9.20
C ASN A 127 -4.85 15.52 10.06
N LEU A 128 -3.67 14.91 10.07
CA LEU A 128 -3.33 13.78 10.93
C LEU A 128 -2.33 14.21 11.98
N ARG A 129 -2.30 13.49 13.11
CA ARG A 129 -1.30 13.68 14.15
C ARG A 129 -0.69 12.33 14.48
N LEU A 130 0.63 12.25 14.41
CA LEU A 130 1.32 11.10 14.99
C LEU A 130 1.09 11.14 16.49
N PRO A 131 0.89 10.00 17.15
CA PRO A 131 0.88 10.00 18.59
C PRO A 131 2.19 10.53 19.13
N ASP A 132 2.06 11.35 20.15
CA ASP A 132 3.18 11.90 20.85
C ASP A 132 4.03 10.73 21.37
N ALA A 133 5.28 10.62 20.90
CA ALA A 133 6.20 9.59 21.38
C ALA A 133 6.50 9.73 22.88
N ARG A 134 6.09 10.86 23.49
CA ARG A 134 6.17 11.18 24.91
C ARG A 134 4.82 11.11 25.65
N ALA A 135 3.71 10.94 24.95
CA ALA A 135 2.41 10.59 25.55
C ALA A 135 2.33 9.08 25.85
N VAL A 136 3.48 8.47 26.16
CA VAL A 136 3.54 7.24 26.92
C VAL A 136 2.99 7.58 28.29
N GLU A 137 1.70 7.26 28.47
CA GLU A 137 1.06 6.95 29.73
C GLU A 137 1.96 7.09 30.97
N VAL A 138 1.95 8.27 31.61
CA VAL A 138 2.21 8.35 33.05
C VAL A 138 0.93 7.88 33.74
N THR A 139 0.62 6.59 33.63
CA THR A 139 -0.38 5.94 34.50
C THR A 139 0.29 5.63 35.83
N GLN A 140 0.77 6.66 36.53
CA GLN A 140 1.06 6.50 37.95
C GLN A 140 -0.29 6.33 38.65
N ARG A 141 -0.55 5.10 39.12
CA ARG A 141 -1.59 4.80 40.10
C ARG A 141 -1.33 5.65 41.34
N LEU A 142 -1.96 6.82 41.43
CA LEU A 142 -2.06 7.52 42.71
C LEU A 142 -3.08 6.77 43.58
N PRO A 143 -2.79 6.55 44.87
CA PRO A 143 -3.68 5.83 45.76
C PRO A 143 -5.02 6.58 45.86
N ALA A 144 -6.10 5.82 45.78
CA ALA A 144 -7.46 6.27 45.57
C ALA A 144 -8.04 7.03 46.78
N TRP A 145 -7.72 8.31 46.93
CA TRP A 145 -8.38 9.19 47.91
C TRP A 145 -8.71 10.53 47.26
N GLY A 146 -9.99 10.73 46.95
CA GLY A 146 -10.58 12.05 46.69
C GLY A 146 -10.48 12.56 45.25
N ALA A 147 -11.52 12.24 44.46
CA ALA A 147 -12.08 13.05 43.37
C ALA A 147 -11.20 14.13 42.70
N ILE A 148 -10.24 13.72 41.85
CA ILE A 148 -9.77 14.52 40.71
C ILE A 148 -9.69 13.60 39.50
N LYS A 149 -10.52 13.88 38.47
CA LYS A 149 -10.47 13.19 37.18
C LYS A 149 -9.12 13.48 36.52
N SER A 150 -8.48 12.45 35.97
CA SER A 150 -7.20 12.50 35.28
C SER A 150 -7.03 13.78 34.45
N CYS A 151 -6.05 14.60 34.79
CA CYS A 151 -5.67 15.73 33.95
C CYS A 151 -4.41 15.32 33.20
N VAL A 152 -4.53 15.09 31.89
CA VAL A 152 -3.37 14.93 31.00
C VAL A 152 -2.79 16.33 30.83
N VAL A 153 -1.67 16.61 31.49
CA VAL A 153 -0.90 17.84 31.23
C VAL A 153 0.15 17.48 30.18
N THR A 154 -0.18 17.70 28.91
CA THR A 154 0.86 17.91 27.89
C THR A 154 1.42 19.31 28.11
N SER A 155 2.73 19.42 28.28
CA SER A 155 3.46 20.70 28.18
C SER A 155 3.02 21.38 26.88
N CYS A 156 2.31 22.52 26.96
CA CYS A 156 1.73 23.17 25.78
C CYS A 156 2.80 23.78 24.86
N MET A 157 4.05 23.86 25.30
CA MET A 157 5.14 24.47 24.54
C MET A 157 5.86 23.47 23.61
N ASP A 158 5.99 22.20 23.99
CA ASP A 158 6.63 21.17 23.13
C ASP A 158 5.70 20.65 22.02
N ALA A 159 4.38 20.70 22.25
CA ALA A 159 3.36 20.34 21.26
C ALA A 159 3.29 21.32 20.07
N ILE A 160 3.85 22.53 20.22
CA ILE A 160 3.95 23.54 19.16
C ILE A 160 5.19 23.29 18.29
N ASP A 161 6.31 22.87 18.90
CA ASP A 161 7.57 22.60 18.19
C ASP A 161 7.52 21.33 17.32
N ASP A 162 6.69 20.35 17.69
CA ASP A 162 6.48 19.10 16.93
C ASP A 162 5.25 19.15 16.00
N ASP A 163 4.47 20.24 15.98
CA ASP A 163 3.32 20.36 15.08
C ASP A 163 3.79 20.71 13.65
N PRO A 164 3.53 19.85 12.65
CA PRO A 164 3.93 20.06 11.26
C PRO A 164 3.55 21.45 10.71
N ARG A 165 2.47 22.06 11.22
CA ARG A 165 1.95 23.33 10.73
C ARG A 165 2.86 24.52 11.04
N TYR A 166 3.69 24.44 12.08
CA TYR A 166 4.62 25.53 12.46
C TYR A 166 6.05 25.27 11.99
N LEU A 167 6.31 24.12 11.37
CA LEU A 167 7.60 23.75 10.82
C LEU A 167 7.79 24.26 9.39
N THR A 168 9.05 24.54 9.01
CA THR A 168 9.39 24.70 7.59
C THR A 168 9.13 23.39 6.83
N ALA A 169 8.95 23.47 5.51
CA ALA A 169 8.75 22.29 4.66
C ALA A 169 9.86 21.23 4.83
N THR A 170 11.11 21.68 4.92
CA THR A 170 12.25 20.79 5.16
C THR A 170 12.15 20.09 6.53
N GLN A 171 11.95 20.85 7.61
CA GLN A 171 11.85 20.28 8.96
C GLN A 171 10.68 19.30 9.07
N ARG A 172 9.51 19.66 8.51
CA ARG A 172 8.32 18.81 8.48
C ARG A 172 8.58 17.49 7.74
N ALA A 173 9.20 17.54 6.57
CA ALA A 173 9.51 16.33 5.81
C ALA A 173 10.51 15.42 6.56
N HIS A 174 11.50 15.99 7.24
CA HIS A 174 12.43 15.24 8.08
C HIS A 174 11.73 14.57 9.27
N LEU A 175 10.86 15.31 9.97
CA LEU A 175 10.08 14.78 11.09
C LEU A 175 9.18 13.61 10.64
N ILE A 176 8.46 13.79 9.52
CA ILE A 176 7.59 12.74 8.97
C ILE A 176 8.41 11.51 8.54
N ALA A 177 9.52 11.71 7.85
CA ALA A 177 10.40 10.62 7.40
C ALA A 177 10.93 9.80 8.57
N ASP A 178 11.39 10.47 9.64
CA ASP A 178 11.91 9.82 10.84
C ASP A 178 10.80 9.05 11.58
N ARG A 179 9.69 9.72 11.85
CA ARG A 179 8.59 9.14 12.64
C ARG A 179 7.91 7.97 11.93
N MET A 180 7.67 8.06 10.63
CA MET A 180 7.06 6.98 9.84
C MET A 180 8.09 5.94 9.35
N ARG A 181 9.38 6.22 9.54
CA ARG A 181 10.50 5.48 8.93
C ARG A 181 10.30 5.26 7.44
N ILE A 182 10.02 6.31 6.69
CA ILE A 182 9.94 6.27 5.22
C ILE A 182 11.12 7.05 4.63
N PRO A 183 11.54 6.80 3.38
CA PRO A 183 12.60 7.58 2.77
C PRO A 183 12.25 9.08 2.72
N LEU A 184 13.24 9.93 3.00
CA LEU A 184 13.05 11.38 3.04
C LEU A 184 12.43 11.93 1.76
N ALA A 185 12.81 11.40 0.59
CA ALA A 185 12.24 11.81 -0.69
C ALA A 185 10.72 11.58 -0.78
N VAL A 186 10.20 10.53 -0.14
CA VAL A 186 8.76 10.24 -0.07
C VAL A 186 8.07 11.29 0.79
N ALA A 187 8.62 11.58 1.98
CA ALA A 187 8.06 12.60 2.87
C ALA A 187 8.09 14.00 2.24
N GLN A 188 9.19 14.37 1.57
CA GLN A 188 9.31 15.63 0.83
C GLN A 188 8.30 15.74 -0.31
N HIS A 189 8.06 14.65 -1.05
CA HIS A 189 7.05 14.63 -2.10
C HIS A 189 5.64 14.75 -1.51
N ALA A 190 5.35 14.00 -0.44
CA ALA A 190 4.07 14.07 0.26
C ALA A 190 3.78 15.48 0.80
N ASP A 191 4.78 16.15 1.39
CA ASP A 191 4.62 17.53 1.88
C ASP A 191 4.36 18.53 0.75
N ARG A 192 5.08 18.41 -0.37
CA ARG A 192 4.82 19.25 -1.57
C ARG A 192 3.42 19.04 -2.13
N GLN A 193 2.82 17.87 -1.91
CA GLN A 193 1.50 17.48 -2.40
C GLN A 193 0.47 17.41 -1.27
N ARG A 194 0.70 18.04 -0.12
CA ARG A 194 -0.09 17.83 1.10
C ARG A 194 -1.58 18.17 0.94
N ASP A 195 -1.90 19.18 0.13
CA ASP A 195 -3.29 19.60 -0.13
C ASP A 195 -4.10 18.50 -0.85
N GLY A 196 -3.43 17.59 -1.54
CA GLY A 196 -4.04 16.42 -2.16
C GLY A 196 -4.68 15.44 -1.17
N PHE A 197 -4.34 15.52 0.13
CA PHE A 197 -4.96 14.69 1.16
C PHE A 197 -6.44 15.04 1.38
N ALA A 198 -6.78 16.33 1.41
CA ALA A 198 -8.17 16.77 1.56
C ALA A 198 -9.02 16.33 0.37
N CYS A 199 -8.49 16.48 -0.86
CA CYS A 199 -9.15 15.99 -2.07
C CYS A 199 -9.33 14.46 -2.04
N TYR A 200 -8.34 13.72 -1.55
CA TYR A 200 -8.41 12.26 -1.40
C TYR A 200 -9.50 11.81 -0.41
N LEU A 201 -9.62 12.49 0.73
CA LEU A 201 -10.69 12.19 1.70
C LEU A 201 -12.08 12.40 1.08
N GLN A 202 -12.25 13.40 0.21
CA GLN A 202 -13.51 13.67 -0.48
C GLN A 202 -13.81 12.66 -1.59
N SER A 203 -12.80 12.22 -2.35
CA SER A 203 -13.01 11.41 -3.56
C SER A 203 -13.01 9.90 -3.30
N ALA A 204 -12.15 9.42 -2.39
CA ALA A 204 -11.87 7.99 -2.27
C ALA A 204 -12.70 7.31 -1.17
N THR A 205 -13.23 8.10 -0.22
CA THR A 205 -13.94 7.64 1.00
C THR A 205 -13.43 6.29 1.53
N PRO A 206 -12.11 6.13 1.79
CA PRO A 206 -11.53 4.82 2.07
C PRO A 206 -12.18 4.20 3.29
N ALA A 207 -12.50 2.90 3.29
CA ALA A 207 -13.18 2.26 4.41
C ALA A 207 -12.45 2.43 5.75
N TRP A 208 -11.13 2.58 5.72
CA TRP A 208 -10.30 2.85 6.89
C TRP A 208 -10.32 4.32 7.39
N PHE A 209 -10.75 5.27 6.56
CA PHE A 209 -11.08 6.66 6.95
C PHE A 209 -12.58 6.88 7.20
N ARG A 210 -13.45 5.92 6.86
CA ARG A 210 -14.91 6.00 7.08
C ARG A 210 -15.31 6.02 8.55
N ARG A 211 -14.40 5.66 9.45
CA ARG A 211 -14.65 5.74 10.89
C ARG A 211 -14.30 7.15 11.37
N LEU A 212 -15.29 8.02 11.27
CA LEU A 212 -15.26 9.38 11.81
C LEU A 212 -15.22 9.25 13.34
N PRO A 213 -14.16 9.70 14.03
CA PRO A 213 -13.27 10.81 13.68
C PRO A 213 -11.86 10.34 13.25
N LEU A 214 -11.05 11.25 12.69
CA LEU A 214 -9.60 11.07 12.46
C LEU A 214 -8.86 10.51 13.70
N ASP A 215 -9.47 10.62 14.88
CA ASP A 215 -9.08 9.97 16.12
C ASP A 215 -8.94 8.45 16.02
N GLU A 216 -9.80 7.73 15.28
CA GLU A 216 -9.62 6.27 15.09
C GLU A 216 -8.41 5.94 14.22
N VAL A 217 -8.09 6.78 13.23
CA VAL A 217 -6.86 6.63 12.43
C VAL A 217 -5.64 6.95 13.30
N ASN A 218 -5.73 7.96 14.16
CA ASN A 218 -4.69 8.31 15.12
C ASN A 218 -4.52 7.23 16.21
N ASP A 219 -5.61 6.59 16.66
CA ASP A 219 -5.63 5.51 17.64
C ASP A 219 -5.17 4.19 17.02
N TRP A 220 -5.43 3.96 15.74
CA TRP A 220 -4.81 2.88 14.99
C TRP A 220 -3.31 3.15 14.76
N LEU A 221 -2.91 4.38 14.42
CA LEU A 221 -1.49 4.76 14.35
C LEU A 221 -0.82 4.52 15.71
N ARG A 222 -1.52 4.79 16.83
CA ARG A 222 -1.08 4.44 18.19
C ARG A 222 -1.02 2.95 18.44
N ALA A 223 -2.06 2.19 18.14
CA ALA A 223 -2.12 0.76 18.43
C ALA A 223 -1.14 -0.04 17.56
N THR A 224 -0.94 0.40 16.32
CA THR A 224 -0.08 -0.28 15.33
C THR A 224 1.38 0.14 15.44
N TYR A 225 1.66 1.38 15.86
CA TYR A 225 3.01 1.95 15.89
C TYR A 225 3.41 2.63 17.22
N GLY A 226 2.64 2.42 18.29
CA GLY A 226 2.80 3.09 19.59
C GLY A 226 4.08 2.78 20.34
N GLN A 227 4.71 1.62 20.08
CA GLN A 227 6.06 1.32 20.57
C GLN A 227 7.11 1.79 19.56
N ARG A 228 6.99 3.04 19.11
CA ARG A 228 7.71 3.63 17.97
C ARG A 228 7.45 2.81 16.68
N PHE A 229 7.51 3.44 15.51
CA PHE A 229 7.57 2.71 14.22
C PHE A 229 8.75 1.71 14.14
N SER A 230 9.60 1.62 15.19
CA SER A 230 10.86 0.91 15.20
C SER A 230 10.80 -0.58 15.42
N GLU A 231 9.73 -1.10 16.01
CA GLU A 231 9.63 -2.51 16.40
C GLU A 231 8.69 -3.32 15.50
N SER A 232 7.78 -2.64 14.78
CA SER A 232 7.03 -3.22 13.67
C SER A 232 7.99 -3.55 12.52
N GLY A 233 8.37 -4.83 12.41
CA GLY A 233 9.34 -5.30 11.39
C GLY A 233 9.03 -4.78 9.98
N ALA A 234 10.06 -4.52 9.19
CA ALA A 234 10.00 -3.77 7.92
C ALA A 234 9.15 -4.38 6.77
N TRP A 235 8.47 -5.50 7.01
CA TRP A 235 7.64 -6.19 6.05
C TRP A 235 6.28 -6.46 6.69
N MET A 236 5.20 -6.09 6.01
CA MET A 236 3.84 -6.20 6.54
C MET A 236 3.38 -7.67 6.72
N GLN A 237 4.11 -8.63 6.13
CA GLN A 237 3.95 -10.05 6.38
C GLN A 237 4.91 -10.55 7.47
N ARG A 238 4.44 -10.74 8.70
CA ARG A 238 5.14 -11.62 9.66
C ARG A 238 4.24 -12.70 10.27
N SER A 239 4.75 -13.92 10.13
CA SER A 239 4.45 -15.22 10.74
C SER A 239 3.08 -15.91 10.47
N PRO A 240 3.08 -17.22 10.09
CA PRO A 240 1.88 -17.99 9.73
C PRO A 240 0.80 -18.10 10.81
N GLY A 241 1.14 -17.90 12.09
CA GLY A 241 0.22 -18.03 13.23
C GLY A 241 -0.58 -16.77 13.58
N VAL A 242 -0.17 -15.59 13.09
CA VAL A 242 -0.76 -14.27 13.42
C VAL A 242 -1.70 -13.76 12.32
N TYR A 243 -1.89 -14.55 11.26
CA TYR A 243 -2.62 -14.19 10.05
C TYR A 243 -4.07 -13.73 10.31
N ARG A 244 -4.74 -14.29 11.33
CA ARG A 244 -6.10 -13.84 11.74
C ARG A 244 -6.13 -12.44 12.34
N GLY A 245 -5.08 -12.03 13.05
CA GLY A 245 -4.99 -10.68 13.62
C GLY A 245 -4.66 -9.62 12.57
N HIS A 246 -3.86 -9.97 11.56
CA HIS A 246 -3.48 -9.08 10.46
C HIS A 246 -4.61 -8.81 9.47
N ARG A 247 -5.40 -9.83 9.11
CA ARG A 247 -6.52 -9.69 8.15
C ARG A 247 -7.63 -8.76 8.64
N ASN A 248 -7.75 -8.59 9.95
CA ASN A 248 -8.77 -7.73 10.55
C ASN A 248 -8.30 -6.27 10.70
N ARG A 249 -7.08 -5.94 10.26
CA ARG A 249 -6.61 -4.57 10.32
C ARG A 249 -7.24 -3.74 9.20
N PRO A 250 -7.62 -2.47 9.46
CA PRO A 250 -8.31 -1.64 8.47
C PRO A 250 -7.54 -1.47 7.15
N GLU A 251 -6.21 -1.33 7.21
CA GLU A 251 -5.35 -1.16 6.04
C GLU A 251 -5.30 -2.40 5.15
N GLU A 252 -5.24 -3.58 5.78
CA GLU A 252 -5.24 -4.87 5.07
C GLU A 252 -6.61 -5.13 4.48
N ASN A 253 -7.70 -4.86 5.21
CA ASN A 253 -9.06 -5.02 4.70
C ASN A 253 -9.33 -4.09 3.49
N ASP A 254 -8.88 -2.83 3.56
CA ASP A 254 -8.98 -1.89 2.44
C ASP A 254 -8.20 -2.40 1.20
N ALA A 255 -6.96 -2.85 1.38
CA ALA A 255 -6.16 -3.40 0.30
C ALA A 255 -6.76 -4.69 -0.29
N ARG A 256 -7.25 -5.60 0.57
CA ARG A 256 -7.95 -6.84 0.18
C ARG A 256 -9.23 -6.56 -0.60
N SER A 257 -10.01 -5.54 -0.22
CA SER A 257 -11.24 -5.20 -0.93
C SER A 257 -10.96 -4.78 -2.38
N LEU A 258 -9.88 -4.03 -2.62
CA LEU A 258 -9.43 -3.66 -3.96
C LEU A 258 -8.81 -4.85 -4.70
N GLU A 259 -8.07 -5.72 -4.00
CA GLU A 259 -7.55 -6.96 -4.54
C GLU A 259 -8.69 -7.81 -5.13
N GLU A 260 -9.79 -7.98 -4.41
CA GLU A 260 -10.97 -8.74 -4.85
C GLU A 260 -11.64 -8.13 -6.10
N LEU A 261 -11.73 -6.80 -6.17
CA LEU A 261 -12.24 -6.09 -7.35
C LEU A 261 -11.34 -6.30 -8.57
N VAL A 262 -10.01 -6.21 -8.38
CA VAL A 262 -9.02 -6.48 -9.44
C VAL A 262 -9.11 -7.93 -9.91
N GLN A 263 -9.23 -8.89 -9.00
CA GLN A 263 -9.40 -10.30 -9.36
C GLN A 263 -10.66 -10.51 -10.21
N ALA A 264 -11.81 -9.99 -9.77
CA ALA A 264 -13.06 -10.07 -10.50
C ALA A 264 -12.94 -9.43 -11.90
N ALA A 265 -12.29 -8.28 -12.00
CA ALA A 265 -12.07 -7.60 -13.27
C ALA A 265 -11.13 -8.39 -14.20
N LEU A 266 -10.04 -8.96 -13.71
CA LEU A 266 -9.13 -9.82 -14.48
C LEU A 266 -9.80 -11.11 -14.94
N TYR A 267 -10.66 -11.70 -14.10
CA TYR A 267 -11.47 -12.87 -14.46
C TYR A 267 -12.40 -12.58 -15.64
N ARG A 268 -13.08 -11.43 -15.62
CA ARG A 268 -13.91 -10.98 -16.73
C ARG A 268 -13.10 -10.64 -17.97
N ARG A 269 -11.96 -9.95 -17.80
CA ARG A 269 -11.20 -9.37 -18.92
C ARG A 269 -10.38 -10.39 -19.71
N ILE A 270 -9.73 -11.34 -19.03
CA ILE A 270 -8.78 -12.27 -19.67
C ILE A 270 -9.48 -13.55 -20.15
N GLY A 271 -10.49 -14.05 -19.43
CA GLY A 271 -11.24 -15.20 -19.95
C GLY A 271 -12.20 -15.85 -18.95
N HIS A 272 -13.49 -15.59 -19.23
CA HIS A 272 -14.72 -16.21 -18.75
C HIS A 272 -14.61 -17.04 -17.47
N ASP A 273 -15.19 -16.47 -16.41
CA ASP A 273 -15.42 -17.01 -15.08
C ASP A 273 -16.10 -18.40 -15.11
N THR A 274 -15.32 -19.41 -15.48
CA THR A 274 -15.69 -20.82 -15.36
C THR A 274 -14.61 -21.50 -14.53
N PRO A 275 -14.97 -22.27 -13.49
CA PRO A 275 -14.01 -22.99 -12.66
C PRO A 275 -13.02 -23.87 -13.46
N ARG A 276 -13.42 -24.30 -14.66
CA ARG A 276 -12.57 -25.08 -15.59
C ARG A 276 -11.38 -24.29 -16.14
N ASN A 277 -11.53 -23.00 -16.45
CA ASN A 277 -10.46 -22.20 -17.05
C ASN A 277 -9.39 -21.80 -16.03
N ARG A 278 -9.75 -21.71 -14.75
CA ARG A 278 -8.86 -21.32 -13.64
C ARG A 278 -7.61 -22.22 -13.49
N ARG A 279 -7.71 -23.50 -13.86
CA ARG A 279 -6.62 -24.49 -13.76
C ARG A 279 -5.75 -24.59 -15.01
N LYS A 280 -6.17 -23.97 -16.12
CA LYS A 280 -5.45 -24.06 -17.38
C LYS A 280 -4.16 -23.25 -17.32
N ARG A 281 -3.13 -23.74 -18.01
CA ARG A 281 -1.81 -23.12 -18.13
C ARG A 281 -1.77 -22.23 -19.36
N ARG A 282 -0.92 -21.21 -19.34
CA ARG A 282 -0.75 -20.33 -20.52
C ARG A 282 -0.36 -21.09 -21.80
N THR A 283 0.31 -22.22 -21.66
CA THR A 283 0.72 -23.12 -22.75
C THR A 283 -0.42 -23.97 -23.32
N ASP A 284 -1.59 -24.02 -22.68
CA ASP A 284 -2.72 -24.79 -23.18
C ASP A 284 -3.32 -24.04 -24.39
N ILE A 285 -3.09 -24.59 -25.59
CA ILE A 285 -3.25 -23.93 -26.90
C ILE A 285 -4.66 -23.38 -27.17
N VAL A 286 -5.69 -23.89 -26.48
CA VAL A 286 -7.12 -23.58 -26.76
C VAL A 286 -7.66 -22.44 -25.88
N LEU A 287 -6.77 -21.66 -25.28
CA LEU A 287 -7.18 -20.64 -24.34
C LEU A 287 -7.35 -19.28 -25.01
N PHE A 288 -8.62 -18.88 -25.04
CA PHE A 288 -9.16 -17.55 -25.37
C PHE A 288 -9.24 -17.33 -26.88
N GLY A 289 -10.47 -17.41 -27.41
CA GLY A 289 -10.78 -17.19 -28.81
C GLY A 289 -10.13 -15.90 -29.33
N ALA A 290 -9.66 -15.98 -30.58
CA ALA A 290 -9.13 -14.85 -31.32
C ALA A 290 -10.11 -13.67 -31.35
#